data_AF-A0A379SNU6-F1
#
_entry.id   AF-A0A379SNU6-F1
#
_cell.length_a   1.000
_cell.length_b   1.000
_cell.length_c   1.000
_cell.angle_alpha   90.00
_cell.angle_beta   90.00
_cell.angle_gamma   90.00
#
_symmetry.space_group_name_H-M   'P 1'
#
loop_
_entity.id
_entity.type
_entity.pdbx_description
1 polymer ?
#
loop_
_entity_poly.entity_id
_entity_poly.type
_entity_poly.pdbx_seq_one_letter_code
_entity_poly.pdbx_strand_id
1 'polypeptide(L)'
;MNKAASSSIGDVELVIFVVEGTRWTPDDEMVLNKLRDGKAPVILAVNKVDNVQEKADLLPHLQFLASQMSFLDIVPISAETGMNVDTIASIVRKHLPEATHHFPEDYITDRSQRFMASEIIRES
;
A
#
# COMPACT_ATOMS: atom_id res chain seq x y z
N MET A 1 -4.70 28.22 -15.63
CA MET A 1 -4.15 27.61 -16.86
C MET A 1 -2.73 27.17 -16.57
N ASN A 2 -2.47 25.86 -16.53
CA ASN A 2 -1.14 25.26 -16.70
C ASN A 2 -1.32 23.83 -17.24
N LYS A 3 -1.79 23.74 -18.49
CA LYS A 3 -1.97 22.46 -19.20
C LYS A 3 -0.65 21.76 -19.53
N ALA A 4 0.50 22.43 -19.37
CA ALA A 4 1.83 21.88 -19.64
C ALA A 4 2.41 21.04 -18.48
N ALA A 5 1.90 21.19 -17.25
CA ALA A 5 2.34 20.37 -16.11
C ALA A 5 1.53 19.06 -15.98
N SER A 6 0.35 18.99 -16.60
CA SER A 6 -0.57 17.86 -16.47
C SER A 6 -0.33 16.73 -17.49
N SER A 7 0.57 16.92 -18.47
CA SER A 7 0.70 16.02 -19.63
C SER A 7 1.80 14.96 -19.51
N SER A 8 2.44 14.80 -18.35
CA SER A 8 3.60 13.88 -18.23
C SER A 8 3.68 13.13 -16.90
N ILE A 9 2.67 13.26 -16.04
CA ILE A 9 2.56 12.46 -14.83
C ILE A 9 1.87 11.16 -15.25
N GLY A 10 2.59 10.04 -15.15
CA GLY A 10 2.08 8.72 -15.51
C GLY A 10 0.87 8.28 -14.70
N ASP A 11 0.21 7.21 -15.15
CA ASP A 11 -0.85 6.56 -14.41
C ASP A 11 -0.29 5.76 -13.21
N VAL A 12 -1.17 5.32 -12.31
CA VAL A 12 -0.78 4.42 -11.21
C VAL A 12 -0.57 3.01 -11.76
N GLU A 13 0.66 2.50 -11.68
CA GLU A 13 1.04 1.17 -12.19
C GLU A 13 0.72 0.04 -11.21
N LEU A 14 0.60 0.35 -9.91
CA LEU A 14 0.34 -0.62 -8.85
C LEU A 14 -0.25 0.08 -7.63
N VAL A 15 -1.28 -0.51 -7.01
CA VAL A 15 -1.84 -0.07 -5.73
C VAL A 15 -1.49 -1.06 -4.64
N ILE A 16 -1.06 -0.57 -3.48
CA ILE A 16 -0.95 -1.35 -2.25
C ILE A 16 -2.11 -0.96 -1.35
N PHE A 17 -3.09 -1.86 -1.20
CA PHE A 17 -4.20 -1.67 -0.28
C PHE A 17 -3.85 -2.32 1.06
N VAL A 18 -3.82 -1.53 2.14
CA VAL A 18 -3.40 -2.00 3.47
C VAL A 18 -4.61 -2.14 4.37
N VAL A 19 -4.73 -3.29 5.04
CA VAL A 19 -5.75 -3.57 6.07
C VAL A 19 -5.09 -4.04 7.36
N GLU A 20 -5.82 -4.03 8.47
CA GLU A 20 -5.28 -4.34 9.80
C GLU A 20 -5.72 -5.73 10.29
N GLY A 21 -4.81 -6.70 10.30
CA GLY A 21 -5.00 -8.02 10.90
C GLY A 21 -6.26 -8.72 10.41
N THR A 22 -7.15 -9.04 11.34
CA THR A 22 -8.48 -9.64 11.07
C THR A 22 -9.62 -8.62 11.12
N ARG A 23 -9.30 -7.32 11.13
CA ARG A 23 -10.27 -6.24 11.19
C ARG A 23 -10.70 -5.84 9.79
N TRP A 24 -12.01 -5.79 9.57
CA TRP A 24 -12.62 -5.25 8.37
C TRP A 24 -13.75 -4.29 8.75
N THR A 25 -13.67 -3.05 8.27
CA THR A 25 -14.58 -1.97 8.62
C THR A 25 -15.29 -1.41 7.39
N PRO A 26 -16.37 -0.62 7.56
CA PRO A 26 -17.00 0.09 6.46
C PRO A 26 -16.04 1.03 5.70
N ASP A 27 -15.03 1.58 6.38
CA ASP A 27 -14.03 2.44 5.74
C ASP A 27 -13.13 1.64 4.78
N ASP A 28 -12.75 0.41 5.17
CA ASP A 28 -12.00 -0.51 4.30
C ASP A 28 -12.82 -0.88 3.06
N GLU A 29 -14.12 -1.14 3.24
CA GLU A 29 -15.05 -1.42 2.15
C GLU A 29 -15.22 -0.21 1.20
N MET A 30 -15.28 1.01 1.76
CA MET A 30 -15.34 2.24 0.96
C MET A 30 -14.09 2.45 0.11
N VAL A 31 -12.90 2.11 0.63
CA VAL A 31 -11.66 2.16 -0.14
C VAL A 31 -11.66 1.07 -1.21
N LEU A 32 -11.99 -0.17 -0.85
CA LEU A 32 -12.08 -1.30 -1.78
C LEU A 32 -13.00 -0.99 -2.97
N ASN A 33 -14.16 -0.38 -2.73
CA ASN A 33 -15.10 -0.03 -3.81
C ASN A 33 -14.49 0.92 -4.84
N LYS A 34 -13.63 1.87 -4.42
CA LYS A 34 -12.90 2.75 -5.36
C LYS A 34 -11.84 1.99 -6.15
N LEU A 35 -11.24 0.97 -5.55
CA LEU A 35 -10.20 0.15 -6.20
C LEU A 35 -10.80 -0.80 -7.24
N ARG A 36 -12.02 -1.29 -7.03
CA ARG A 36 -12.74 -2.12 -8.01
C ARG A 36 -12.99 -1.41 -9.34
N ASP A 37 -13.14 -0.09 -9.32
CA ASP A 37 -13.34 0.73 -10.52
C ASP A 37 -12.02 1.11 -11.21
N GLY A 38 -10.88 0.82 -10.58
CA GLY A 38 -9.54 1.13 -11.09
C GLY A 38 -9.02 0.12 -12.11
N LYS A 39 -8.02 0.54 -12.90
CA LYS A 39 -7.32 -0.34 -13.86
C LYS A 39 -6.01 -0.91 -13.33
N ALA A 40 -5.45 -0.28 -12.30
CA ALA A 40 -4.19 -0.68 -11.72
C ALA A 40 -4.34 -2.01 -10.95
N PRO A 41 -3.36 -2.94 -11.05
CA PRO A 41 -3.34 -4.11 -10.20
C PRO A 41 -3.25 -3.69 -8.72
N VAL A 42 -3.85 -4.49 -7.85
CA VAL A 42 -3.92 -4.21 -6.41
C VAL A 42 -3.29 -5.36 -5.63
N ILE A 43 -2.31 -5.05 -4.78
CA ILE A 43 -1.81 -5.96 -3.74
C ILE A 43 -2.57 -5.67 -2.46
N LEU A 44 -3.04 -6.71 -1.78
CA LEU A 44 -3.57 -6.61 -0.43
C LEU A 44 -2.46 -6.87 0.58
N ALA A 45 -2.06 -5.85 1.33
CA ALA A 45 -1.13 -5.96 2.44
C ALA A 45 -1.91 -6.07 3.75
N VAL A 46 -1.95 -7.26 4.34
CA VAL A 46 -2.62 -7.48 5.64
C VAL A 46 -1.60 -7.22 6.72
N ASN A 47 -1.64 -6.04 7.34
CA ASN A 47 -0.63 -5.57 8.29
C ASN A 47 -0.95 -5.99 9.74
N LYS A 48 0.04 -5.87 10.63
CA LYS A 48 -0.04 -6.21 12.07
C LYS A 48 -0.40 -7.67 12.34
N VAL A 49 0.03 -8.60 11.49
CA VAL A 49 -0.29 -10.02 11.70
C VAL A 49 0.43 -10.64 12.91
N ASP A 50 1.47 -9.98 13.42
CA ASP A 50 2.10 -10.25 14.71
C ASP A 50 1.14 -10.06 15.90
N ASN A 51 0.14 -9.19 15.77
CA ASN A 51 -0.85 -8.89 16.80
C ASN A 51 -2.11 -9.77 16.72
N VAL A 52 -2.16 -10.70 15.76
CA VAL A 52 -3.28 -11.65 15.65
C VAL A 52 -3.10 -12.75 16.69
N GLN A 53 -3.92 -12.72 17.74
CA GLN A 53 -3.82 -13.62 18.89
C GLN A 53 -3.99 -15.08 18.48
N GLU A 54 -5.02 -15.37 17.68
CA GLU A 54 -5.32 -16.71 17.20
C GLU A 54 -4.98 -16.82 15.72
N LYS A 55 -3.87 -17.49 15.40
CA LYS A 55 -3.47 -17.72 13.99
C LYS A 55 -4.52 -18.50 13.20
N ALA A 56 -5.38 -19.25 13.88
CA ALA A 56 -6.50 -19.95 13.29
C ALA A 56 -7.53 -19.01 12.65
N ASP A 57 -7.67 -17.77 13.15
CA ASP A 57 -8.63 -16.79 12.63
C ASP A 57 -8.12 -16.07 11.37
N LEU A 58 -6.79 -16.06 11.18
CA LEU A 58 -6.17 -15.38 10.05
C LEU A 58 -6.54 -16.04 8.72
N LEU A 59 -6.48 -17.37 8.63
CA LEU A 59 -6.71 -18.08 7.36
C LEU A 59 -8.15 -17.90 6.83
N PRO A 60 -9.22 -18.07 7.63
CA PRO A 60 -10.59 -17.75 7.21
C PRO A 60 -10.74 -16.28 6.80
N HIS A 61 -10.09 -15.36 7.52
CA HIS A 61 -10.16 -13.94 7.18
C HIS A 61 -9.49 -13.64 5.84
N LEU A 62 -8.32 -14.24 5.57
CA LEU A 62 -7.64 -14.10 4.27
C LEU A 62 -8.49 -14.65 3.13
N GLN A 63 -9.23 -15.75 3.34
CA GLN A 63 -10.16 -16.28 2.34
C GLN A 63 -11.34 -15.32 2.08
N PHE A 64 -11.90 -14.75 3.15
CA PHE A 64 -12.93 -13.71 3.04
C PHE A 64 -12.41 -12.51 2.24
N LEU A 65 -11.22 -12.00 2.57
CA LEU A 65 -10.60 -10.89 1.88
C LEU A 65 -10.35 -11.23 0.40
N ALA A 66 -9.79 -12.41 0.10
CA ALA A 66 -9.53 -12.86 -1.26
C ALA A 66 -10.81 -12.94 -2.13
N SER A 67 -11.97 -13.17 -1.52
CA SER A 67 -13.27 -13.17 -2.22
C SER A 67 -13.80 -11.77 -2.55
N GLN A 68 -13.24 -10.71 -1.95
CA GLN A 68 -13.75 -9.35 -2.13
C GLN A 68 -13.44 -8.78 -3.53
N MET A 69 -12.28 -9.11 -4.10
CA MET A 69 -11.95 -8.79 -5.49
C MET A 69 -10.73 -9.62 -5.93
N SER A 70 -10.41 -9.57 -7.22
CA SER A 70 -9.17 -10.18 -7.73
C SER A 70 -7.97 -9.31 -7.35
N PHE A 71 -7.26 -9.68 -6.31
CA PHE A 71 -5.95 -9.10 -5.98
C PHE A 71 -4.85 -9.73 -6.84
N LEU A 72 -3.83 -8.95 -7.14
CA LEU A 72 -2.59 -9.44 -7.75
C LEU A 72 -1.87 -10.40 -6.80
N ASP A 73 -1.78 -10.01 -5.53
CA ASP A 73 -1.20 -10.80 -4.45
C ASP A 73 -1.82 -10.40 -3.11
N ILE A 74 -1.83 -11.33 -2.14
CA ILE A 74 -2.26 -11.08 -0.77
C ILE A 74 -1.09 -11.42 0.15
N VAL A 75 -0.50 -10.38 0.74
CA VAL A 75 0.75 -10.48 1.49
C VAL A 75 0.47 -10.13 2.95
N PRO A 76 0.44 -11.12 3.86
CA PRO A 76 0.46 -10.87 5.30
C PRO A 76 1.81 -10.23 5.68
N ILE A 77 1.79 -9.05 6.28
CA ILE A 77 2.99 -8.31 6.69
C ILE A 77 2.93 -7.91 8.16
N SER A 78 4.11 -7.61 8.71
CA SER A 78 4.25 -6.87 9.94
C SER A 78 5.18 -5.70 9.65
N ALA A 79 4.61 -4.50 9.51
CA ALA A 79 5.39 -3.29 9.24
C ALA A 79 6.37 -2.96 10.38
N GLU A 80 6.04 -3.32 11.61
CA GLU A 80 6.89 -3.11 12.80
C GLU A 80 8.13 -4.02 12.77
N THR A 81 7.96 -5.29 12.44
CA THR A 81 9.08 -6.26 12.41
C THR A 81 9.80 -6.31 11.06
N GLY A 82 9.22 -5.71 10.01
CA GLY A 82 9.69 -5.78 8.64
C GLY A 82 9.32 -7.08 7.90
N MET A 83 8.54 -7.97 8.52
CA MET A 83 8.14 -9.24 7.90
C MET A 83 7.39 -9.01 6.59
N ASN A 84 7.87 -9.64 5.51
CA ASN A 84 7.33 -9.62 4.15
C ASN A 84 7.25 -8.23 3.49
N VAL A 85 7.87 -7.20 4.07
CA VAL A 85 7.98 -5.87 3.45
C VAL A 85 8.88 -5.93 2.19
N ASP A 86 9.91 -6.75 2.23
CA ASP A 86 10.78 -7.07 1.10
C ASP A 86 10.03 -7.73 -0.07
N THR A 87 9.04 -8.59 0.25
CA THR A 87 8.15 -9.21 -0.73
C THR A 87 7.34 -8.14 -1.46
N ILE A 88 6.74 -7.19 -0.73
CA ILE A 88 6.04 -6.05 -1.33
C ILE A 88 6.99 -5.23 -2.20
N ALA A 89 8.19 -4.89 -1.69
CA ALA A 89 9.18 -4.12 -2.45
C ALA A 89 9.60 -4.82 -3.75
N SER A 90 9.74 -6.15 -3.73
CA SER A 90 10.02 -6.96 -4.91
C SER A 90 8.89 -6.89 -5.94
N ILE A 91 7.63 -6.97 -5.50
CA ILE A 91 6.48 -6.85 -6.40
C ILE A 91 6.40 -5.44 -6.99
N VAL A 92 6.56 -4.39 -6.17
CA VAL A 92 6.60 -3.00 -6.64
C VAL A 92 7.65 -2.83 -7.73
N ARG A 93 8.88 -3.31 -7.49
CA ARG A 93 9.97 -3.20 -8.46
C ARG A 93 9.66 -3.84 -9.80
N LYS A 94 8.93 -4.96 -9.81
CA LYS A 94 8.52 -5.66 -11.05
C LYS A 94 7.45 -4.91 -11.85
N HIS A 95 6.72 -3.98 -11.22
CA HIS A 95 5.67 -3.18 -11.86
C HIS A 95 6.13 -1.77 -12.21
N LEU A 96 7.40 -1.43 -11.97
CA LEU A 96 7.96 -0.16 -12.45
C LEU A 96 8.17 -0.25 -13.96
N PRO A 97 7.58 0.67 -14.76
CA PRO A 97 7.80 0.70 -16.19
C PRO A 97 9.22 1.13 -16.50
N GLU A 98 9.74 0.69 -17.65
CA GLU A 98 10.99 1.22 -18.16
C GLU A 98 10.79 2.69 -18.54
N ALA A 99 11.37 3.59 -17.74
CA ALA A 99 11.26 5.02 -17.91
C ALA A 99 12.47 5.73 -17.30
N THR A 100 12.72 6.96 -17.75
CA THR A 100 13.69 7.83 -17.09
C THR A 100 13.17 8.22 -15.72
N HIS A 101 14.03 8.25 -14.70
CA HIS A 101 13.67 8.77 -13.39
C HIS A 101 13.13 10.21 -13.52
N HIS A 102 11.90 10.42 -13.07
CA HIS A 102 11.25 11.73 -13.09
C HIS A 102 11.81 12.70 -12.05
N PHE A 103 12.42 12.17 -10.97
CA PHE A 103 12.99 12.95 -9.88
C PHE A 103 14.49 12.62 -9.70
N PRO A 104 15.32 13.62 -9.36
CA PRO A 104 16.69 13.39 -8.87
C PRO A 104 16.71 12.51 -7.61
N GLU A 105 17.81 11.81 -7.35
CA GLU A 105 17.94 10.90 -6.21
C GLU A 105 17.74 11.61 -4.85
N ASP A 106 18.25 12.84 -4.71
CA ASP A 106 18.18 13.62 -3.47
C ASP A 106 16.95 14.55 -3.41
N TYR A 107 15.96 14.34 -4.28
CA TYR A 107 14.79 15.22 -4.33
C TYR A 107 13.85 14.99 -3.15
N ILE A 108 13.90 15.90 -2.18
CA ILE A 108 12.97 15.91 -1.04
C ILE A 108 11.61 16.40 -1.54
N THR A 109 10.65 15.50 -1.66
CA THR A 109 9.24 15.87 -1.89
C THR A 109 8.64 16.43 -0.61
N ASP A 110 7.72 17.41 -0.73
CA ASP A 110 7.16 18.26 0.35
C ASP A 110 7.07 17.60 1.73
N ARG A 111 8.14 17.74 2.52
CA ARG A 111 8.11 17.59 3.97
C ARG A 111 8.40 18.95 4.56
N SER A 112 7.35 19.72 4.86
CA SER A 112 7.51 20.89 5.72
C SER A 112 8.21 20.45 7.01
N GLN A 113 9.05 21.30 7.61
CA GLN A 113 9.73 21.00 8.87
C GLN A 113 8.75 20.54 9.98
N ARG A 114 7.45 20.91 9.88
CA ARG A 114 6.38 20.41 10.76
C ARG A 114 6.09 18.92 10.60
N PHE A 115 6.14 18.36 9.40
CA PHE A 115 5.97 16.92 9.16
C PHE A 115 7.14 16.12 9.74
N MET A 116 8.38 16.61 9.57
CA MET A 116 9.56 16.00 10.19
C MET A 116 9.50 16.07 11.72
N ALA A 117 9.10 17.22 12.27
CA ALA A 117 8.91 17.38 13.72
C ALA A 117 7.79 16.47 14.27
N SER A 118 6.70 16.29 13.53
CA SER A 118 5.62 15.38 13.94
C SER A 118 6.03 13.91 13.88
N GLU A 119 6.85 13.50 12.90
CA GLU A 119 7.35 12.12 12.84
C GLU A 119 8.37 11.85 13.96
N ILE A 120 9.26 12.81 14.28
CA ILE A 120 10.21 12.68 15.41
C ILE A 120 9.45 12.55 16.75
N ILE A 121 8.39 13.34 16.96
CA ILE A 121 7.55 13.26 18.17
C ILE A 121 6.72 11.97 18.18
N ARG A 122 6.31 11.43 17.02
CA ARG A 122 5.56 10.17 16.92
C ARG A 122 6.42 8.94 17.20
N GLU A 123 7.73 9.03 16.98
CA GLU A 123 8.71 7.98 17.28
C GLU A 123 9.31 8.08 18.70
N SER A 124 9.00 9.14 19.46
CA SER A 124 9.51 9.38 20.83
C SER A 124 8.64 8.79 21.93
#